data_AF-A0A3B6IJE2-F1
#
_entry.id   AF-A0A3B6IJE2-F1
#
_cell.length_a   1.000
_cell.length_b   1.000
_cell.length_c   1.000
_cell.angle_alpha   90.00
_cell.angle_beta   90.00
_cell.angle_gamma   90.00
#
_symmetry.space_group_name_H-M   'P 1'
#
loop_
_entity.id
_entity.type
_entity.pdbx_description
1 polymer ?
#
loop_
_entity_poly.entity_id
_entity_poly.type
_entity_poly.pdbx_seq_one_letter_code
_entity_poly.pdbx_strand_id
1 'polypeptide(L)'
;MKVGALLTSAGINIGLCILFLSFYSILRKQPQNVKVYFGRRIVEQHKRLRGAFILERFVPSPSWIVRSLQCTEDEILSTAGLDAVVFNRVLVFSIHIFSLAAILCLFGVLPLNYFGQDMRHERIPSTSLETFTIGNMKEKSIWLWVHCIALYTISGVACFLLYMEYKRIARLRLLHLVRTMSKHSHFTVLVRGIPKSTHESFNSVVESFFTTYHAPSYLSHQVVYKVGKLQKIVTGAKKVYRKFKHFKGTTVDQTCRSVTYRCCLCGVSSNSFQLLPTEEQERGKPCVKNSNLNLPAEECAAAFVFFKTRYAALIVSKILQTSNPMKWVTSLAPEPKDMYWSNLWLPYKQLWIRRIATLLGSIVFMFIFLVPVTFIQGLTQLEQLQQRLPFLKGLLKGKIMTQLVTGYLPSVILQIFLYTVPPTMMMFATLEGPISHSERKKSACCKVLYFTIWNVSLSMSYQVLQLTN
;
A
#
# COMPACT_ATOMS: atom_id res chain seq x y z
N MET A 1 -10.25 27.49 -15.22
CA MET A 1 -9.74 26.60 -16.30
C MET A 1 -10.75 26.56 -17.45
N LYS A 2 -10.31 26.59 -18.71
CA LYS A 2 -11.20 26.45 -19.88
C LYS A 2 -11.53 24.98 -20.16
N VAL A 3 -12.76 24.70 -20.59
CA VAL A 3 -13.22 23.34 -20.92
C VAL A 3 -12.32 22.67 -21.98
N GLY A 4 -11.87 23.42 -22.99
CA GLY A 4 -10.96 22.90 -24.01
C GLY A 4 -9.63 22.35 -23.47
N ALA A 5 -9.05 22.97 -22.43
CA ALA A 5 -7.80 22.50 -21.81
C ALA A 5 -8.00 21.21 -20.98
N LEU A 6 -9.18 21.05 -20.36
CA LEU A 6 -9.55 19.81 -19.71
C LEU A 6 -9.71 18.67 -20.73
N LEU A 7 -10.37 18.96 -21.86
CA LEU A 7 -10.65 17.97 -22.91
C LEU A 7 -9.36 17.46 -23.58
N THR A 8 -8.39 18.34 -23.84
CA THR A 8 -7.08 17.95 -24.39
C THR A 8 -6.29 17.09 -23.41
N SER A 9 -6.25 17.46 -22.12
CA SER A 9 -5.62 16.65 -21.07
C SER A 9 -6.29 15.28 -20.92
N ALA A 10 -7.63 15.23 -20.93
CA ALA A 10 -8.39 13.99 -20.89
C ALA A 10 -8.07 13.11 -22.11
N GLY A 11 -8.04 13.68 -23.32
CA GLY A 11 -7.69 12.96 -24.55
C GLY A 11 -6.30 12.33 -24.50
N ILE A 12 -5.28 13.08 -24.03
CA ILE A 12 -3.91 12.56 -23.86
C ILE A 12 -3.88 11.40 -22.86
N ASN A 13 -4.50 11.57 -21.69
CA ASN A 13 -4.53 10.53 -20.65
C ASN A 13 -5.30 9.28 -21.09
N ILE A 14 -6.41 9.43 -21.82
CA ILE A 14 -7.17 8.31 -22.39
C ILE A 14 -6.31 7.57 -23.43
N GLY A 15 -5.61 8.31 -24.31
CA GLY A 15 -4.70 7.73 -25.29
C GLY A 15 -3.57 6.92 -24.63
N LEU A 16 -2.93 7.47 -23.60
CA LEU A 16 -1.92 6.76 -22.80
C LEU A 16 -2.50 5.53 -22.10
N CYS A 17 -3.72 5.61 -21.56
CA CYS A 17 -4.40 4.49 -20.94
C CYS A 17 -4.63 3.34 -21.93
N ILE A 18 -5.15 3.63 -23.13
CA ILE A 18 -5.34 2.64 -24.20
C ILE A 18 -4.01 1.99 -24.59
N LEU A 19 -2.95 2.78 -24.71
CA LEU A 19 -1.59 2.31 -25.00
C LEU A 19 -1.05 1.38 -23.90
N PHE A 20 -1.22 1.72 -22.62
CA PHE A 20 -0.77 0.84 -21.54
C PHE A 20 -1.62 -0.43 -21.40
N LEU A 21 -2.93 -0.34 -21.64
CA LEU A 21 -3.83 -1.49 -21.64
C LEU A 21 -3.53 -2.45 -22.80
N SER A 22 -3.19 -1.92 -23.98
CA SER A 22 -2.76 -2.74 -25.11
C SER A 22 -1.43 -3.43 -24.83
N PHE A 23 -0.43 -2.71 -24.30
CA PHE A 23 0.84 -3.30 -23.86
C PHE A 23 0.63 -4.38 -22.80
N TYR A 24 -0.18 -4.13 -21.79
CA TYR A 24 -0.52 -5.12 -20.78
C TYR A 24 -1.15 -6.37 -21.41
N SER A 25 -2.09 -6.19 -22.35
CA SER A 25 -2.77 -7.28 -23.04
C SER A 25 -1.83 -8.15 -23.88
N ILE A 26 -0.81 -7.54 -24.49
CA ILE A 26 0.22 -8.25 -25.26
C ILE A 26 1.23 -8.93 -24.33
N LEU A 27 1.73 -8.22 -23.32
CA LEU A 27 2.78 -8.70 -22.41
C LEU A 27 2.32 -9.87 -21.54
N ARG A 28 1.06 -9.88 -21.10
CA ARG A 28 0.49 -11.00 -20.32
C ARG A 28 0.37 -12.29 -21.12
N LYS A 29 0.24 -12.21 -22.45
CA LYS A 29 0.14 -13.37 -23.34
C LYS A 29 1.52 -13.95 -23.66
N GLN A 30 2.62 -13.37 -23.17
CA GLN A 30 3.97 -13.90 -23.36
C GLN A 30 4.33 -14.95 -22.28
N PRO A 31 4.79 -16.18 -22.64
CA PRO A 31 5.14 -17.28 -21.75
C PRO A 31 6.34 -16.91 -20.88
N GLN A 32 7.26 -16.06 -21.38
CA GLN A 32 8.37 -15.53 -20.60
C GLN A 32 7.89 -14.74 -19.36
N ASN A 33 6.75 -14.04 -19.48
CA ASN A 33 6.21 -13.18 -18.43
C ASN A 33 5.16 -13.86 -17.54
N VAL A 34 4.88 -15.16 -17.73
CA VAL A 34 3.86 -15.88 -16.94
C VAL A 34 4.16 -15.86 -15.45
N LYS A 35 5.44 -15.95 -15.07
CA LYS A 35 5.87 -15.89 -13.66
C LYS A 35 5.52 -14.54 -13.00
N VAL A 36 5.51 -13.45 -13.77
CA VAL A 36 5.22 -12.10 -13.28
C VAL A 36 3.71 -11.87 -13.18
N TYR A 37 2.95 -12.13 -14.24
CA TYR A 37 1.52 -11.83 -14.29
C TYR A 37 0.64 -12.89 -13.59
N PHE A 38 1.09 -14.15 -13.53
CA PHE A 38 0.31 -15.28 -12.99
C PHE A 38 1.01 -15.96 -11.81
N GLY A 39 1.65 -15.19 -10.93
CA GLY A 39 2.45 -15.71 -9.81
C GLY A 39 1.72 -16.70 -8.87
N ARG A 40 0.39 -16.62 -8.73
CA ARG A 40 -0.42 -17.57 -7.93
C ARG A 40 -0.93 -18.79 -8.71
N ARG A 41 -1.00 -18.72 -10.04
CA ARG A 41 -1.53 -19.78 -10.93
C ARG A 41 -0.53 -20.18 -12.03
N ILE A 42 0.74 -20.28 -11.65
CA ILE A 42 1.85 -20.49 -12.60
C ILE A 42 1.67 -21.79 -13.39
N VAL A 43 1.33 -22.90 -12.70
CA VAL A 43 1.29 -24.25 -13.31
C VAL A 43 0.16 -24.39 -14.33
N GLU A 44 -1.03 -23.88 -14.00
CA GLU A 44 -2.22 -23.99 -14.84
C GLU A 44 -2.10 -23.10 -16.09
N GLN A 45 -1.58 -21.88 -15.91
CA GLN A 45 -1.51 -20.90 -16.99
C GLN A 45 -0.33 -21.14 -17.94
N HIS A 46 0.78 -21.69 -17.44
CA HIS A 46 1.92 -22.08 -18.28
C HIS A 46 1.56 -23.16 -19.31
N LYS A 47 0.69 -24.12 -18.94
CA LYS A 47 0.18 -25.14 -19.86
C LYS A 47 -0.72 -24.54 -20.95
N ARG A 48 -1.63 -23.62 -20.59
CA ARG A 48 -2.50 -22.92 -21.56
C ARG A 48 -1.73 -22.07 -22.56
N LEU A 49 -0.74 -21.28 -22.12
CA LEU A 49 0.02 -20.42 -23.02
C LEU A 49 0.95 -21.18 -23.97
N ARG A 50 1.37 -22.40 -23.62
CA ARG A 50 2.19 -23.25 -24.48
C ARG A 50 1.41 -23.82 -25.67
N GLY A 51 0.07 -23.93 -25.55
CA GLY A 51 -0.82 -24.42 -26.62
C GLY A 51 -1.51 -23.34 -27.46
N ALA A 52 -1.34 -22.05 -27.15
CA ALA A 52 -2.00 -20.97 -27.89
C ALA A 52 -1.20 -20.55 -29.15
N PHE A 53 -1.89 -20.36 -30.27
CA PHE A 53 -1.31 -19.95 -31.56
C PHE A 53 -0.52 -18.64 -31.46
N ILE A 54 0.58 -18.55 -32.22
CA ILE A 54 1.63 -17.51 -32.09
C ILE A 54 1.12 -16.10 -32.46
N LEU A 55 0.16 -15.97 -33.38
CA LEU A 55 -0.29 -14.67 -33.90
C LEU A 55 -1.35 -13.97 -33.02
N GLU A 56 -2.32 -14.69 -32.46
CA GLU A 56 -3.35 -14.12 -31.54
C GLU A 56 -2.78 -13.52 -30.24
N ARG A 57 -1.51 -13.83 -29.97
CA ARG A 57 -0.75 -13.36 -28.82
C ARG A 57 -0.32 -11.90 -28.92
N PHE A 58 -0.16 -11.38 -30.13
CA PHE A 58 0.21 -9.97 -30.36
C PHE A 58 -0.99 -9.05 -30.54
N VAL A 59 -2.20 -9.61 -30.68
CA VAL A 59 -3.43 -8.83 -30.77
C VAL A 59 -3.92 -8.47 -29.36
N PRO A 60 -4.11 -7.17 -29.03
CA PRO A 60 -4.68 -6.79 -27.75
C PRO A 60 -6.14 -7.24 -27.67
N SER A 61 -6.50 -7.97 -26.60
CA SER A 61 -7.87 -8.42 -26.35
C SER A 61 -8.41 -7.85 -25.05
N PRO A 62 -9.65 -7.31 -25.01
CA PRO A 62 -10.30 -6.84 -23.79
C PRO A 62 -10.94 -7.96 -22.95
N SER A 63 -10.89 -9.20 -23.42
CA SER A 63 -11.54 -10.38 -22.79
C SER A 63 -11.19 -10.56 -21.31
N TRP A 64 -10.00 -10.12 -20.89
CA TRP A 64 -9.58 -10.22 -19.50
C TRP A 64 -10.32 -9.25 -18.57
N ILE A 65 -10.74 -8.09 -19.09
CA ILE A 65 -11.51 -7.10 -18.34
C ILE A 65 -12.88 -7.70 -18.03
N VAL A 66 -13.56 -8.20 -19.06
CA VAL A 66 -14.87 -8.88 -18.94
C VAL A 66 -14.76 -10.05 -17.97
N ARG A 67 -13.73 -10.89 -18.12
CA ARG A 67 -13.51 -12.03 -17.23
C ARG A 67 -13.22 -11.61 -15.78
N SER A 68 -12.56 -10.48 -15.56
CA SER A 68 -12.32 -9.96 -14.20
C SER A 68 -13.59 -9.42 -13.54
N LEU A 69 -14.50 -8.84 -14.33
CA LEU A 69 -15.79 -8.34 -13.86
C LEU A 69 -16.79 -9.47 -13.58
N GLN A 70 -16.68 -10.59 -14.29
CA GLN A 70 -17.50 -11.79 -14.07
C GLN A 70 -17.06 -12.62 -12.85
N CYS A 71 -15.93 -12.30 -12.22
CA CYS A 71 -15.41 -13.08 -11.09
C CYS A 71 -16.35 -12.96 -9.89
N THR A 72 -16.78 -14.10 -9.36
CA THR A 72 -17.68 -14.15 -8.21
C THR A 72 -16.91 -13.96 -6.91
N GLU A 73 -17.61 -13.51 -5.87
CA GLU A 73 -16.97 -13.27 -4.58
C GLU A 73 -16.44 -14.53 -3.91
N ASP A 74 -17.12 -15.66 -4.09
CA ASP A 74 -16.69 -16.95 -3.56
C ASP A 74 -15.38 -17.43 -4.22
N GLU A 75 -15.20 -17.14 -5.50
CA GLU A 75 -13.92 -17.34 -6.20
C GLU A 75 -12.82 -16.45 -5.64
N ILE A 76 -13.11 -15.18 -5.35
CA ILE A 76 -12.14 -14.26 -4.73
C ILE A 76 -11.81 -14.73 -3.31
N LEU A 77 -12.80 -15.15 -2.53
CA LEU A 77 -12.63 -15.62 -1.16
C LEU A 77 -11.75 -16.86 -1.09
N SER A 78 -12.00 -17.84 -1.96
CA SER A 78 -11.25 -19.10 -2.00
C SER A 78 -9.82 -18.93 -2.51
N THR A 79 -9.58 -18.01 -3.45
CA THR A 79 -8.26 -17.86 -4.10
C THR A 79 -7.39 -16.75 -3.54
N ALA A 80 -7.99 -15.65 -3.05
CA ALA A 80 -7.28 -14.48 -2.56
C ALA A 80 -7.47 -14.20 -1.07
N GLY A 81 -8.50 -14.77 -0.45
CA GLY A 81 -8.80 -14.63 0.97
C GLY A 81 -9.77 -13.48 1.29
N LEU A 82 -10.16 -13.39 2.57
CA LEU A 82 -11.17 -12.44 3.03
C LEU A 82 -10.76 -10.98 2.80
N ASP A 83 -9.49 -10.63 3.06
CA ASP A 83 -9.01 -9.26 2.91
C ASP A 83 -9.14 -8.74 1.48
N ALA A 84 -8.96 -9.60 0.47
CA ALA A 84 -9.13 -9.26 -0.93
C ALA A 84 -10.61 -9.01 -1.28
N VAL A 85 -11.52 -9.81 -0.72
CA VAL A 85 -12.96 -9.59 -0.86
C VAL A 85 -13.35 -8.24 -0.27
N VAL A 86 -12.89 -7.94 0.95
CA VAL A 86 -13.19 -6.65 1.60
C VAL A 86 -12.64 -5.48 0.77
N PHE A 87 -11.42 -5.57 0.25
CA PHE A 87 -10.86 -4.55 -0.62
C PHE A 87 -11.68 -4.37 -1.92
N ASN A 88 -12.08 -5.46 -2.56
CA ASN A 88 -12.96 -5.40 -3.74
C ASN A 88 -14.31 -4.75 -3.41
N ARG A 89 -14.90 -5.07 -2.25
CA ARG A 89 -16.15 -4.45 -1.79
C ARG A 89 -16.00 -2.95 -1.59
N VAL A 90 -14.87 -2.45 -1.10
CA VAL A 90 -14.61 -1.00 -1.00
C VAL A 90 -14.69 -0.34 -2.38
N LEU A 91 -14.09 -0.94 -3.41
CA LEU A 91 -14.14 -0.41 -4.78
C LEU A 91 -15.58 -0.40 -5.32
N VAL A 92 -16.30 -1.51 -5.16
CA VAL A 92 -17.70 -1.64 -5.58
C VAL A 92 -18.56 -0.60 -4.86
N PHE A 93 -18.40 -0.46 -3.55
CA PHE A 93 -19.09 0.53 -2.73
C PHE A 93 -18.82 1.97 -3.22
N SER A 94 -17.56 2.31 -3.52
CA SER A 94 -17.22 3.61 -4.10
C SER A 94 -17.93 3.84 -5.44
N ILE A 95 -17.96 2.85 -6.33
CA ILE A 95 -18.64 2.97 -7.62
C ILE A 95 -20.13 3.28 -7.43
N HIS A 96 -20.82 2.61 -6.50
CA HIS A 96 -22.25 2.83 -6.25
C HIS A 96 -22.55 4.26 -5.74
N ILE A 97 -21.75 4.75 -4.79
CA ILE A 97 -21.93 6.11 -4.27
C ILE A 97 -21.64 7.14 -5.35
N PHE A 98 -20.51 6.99 -6.06
CA PHE A 98 -20.13 7.95 -7.09
C PHE A 98 -21.03 7.88 -8.32
N SER A 99 -21.62 6.74 -8.67
CA SER A 99 -22.61 6.65 -9.74
C SER A 99 -23.90 7.37 -9.40
N LEU A 100 -24.38 7.21 -8.16
CA LEU A 100 -25.56 7.94 -7.68
C LEU A 100 -25.30 9.45 -7.64
N ALA A 101 -24.17 9.85 -7.07
CA ALA A 101 -23.77 11.25 -7.02
C ALA A 101 -23.62 11.83 -8.43
N ALA A 102 -23.04 11.08 -9.38
CA ALA A 102 -22.92 11.51 -10.76
C ALA A 102 -24.29 11.74 -11.41
N ILE A 103 -25.26 10.85 -11.22
CA ILE A 103 -26.62 11.02 -11.75
C ILE A 103 -27.29 12.26 -11.15
N LEU A 104 -27.29 12.39 -9.82
CA LEU A 104 -27.91 13.54 -9.14
C LEU A 104 -27.24 14.87 -9.51
N CYS A 105 -25.91 14.89 -9.62
CA CYS A 105 -25.18 16.08 -9.99
C CYS A 105 -25.34 16.42 -11.48
N LEU A 106 -25.37 15.42 -12.38
CA LEU A 106 -25.48 15.66 -13.82
C LEU A 106 -26.87 16.16 -14.23
N PHE A 107 -27.92 15.59 -13.65
CA PHE A 107 -29.30 15.94 -14.01
C PHE A 107 -29.93 17.01 -13.11
N GLY A 108 -29.48 17.13 -11.86
CA GLY A 108 -29.99 18.12 -10.91
C GLY A 108 -29.12 19.36 -10.83
N VAL A 109 -27.90 19.21 -10.32
CA VAL A 109 -27.04 20.35 -9.95
C VAL A 109 -26.43 21.06 -11.17
N LEU A 110 -25.98 20.31 -12.17
CA LEU A 110 -25.24 20.85 -13.31
C LEU A 110 -26.08 21.80 -14.18
N PRO A 111 -27.34 21.46 -14.56
CA PRO A 111 -28.17 22.37 -15.33
C PRO A 111 -28.50 23.64 -14.54
N LEU A 112 -28.75 23.50 -13.24
CA LEU A 112 -29.04 24.64 -12.35
C LEU A 112 -27.87 25.60 -12.25
N ASN A 113 -26.65 25.09 -12.14
CA ASN A 113 -25.46 25.93 -12.16
C ASN A 113 -25.30 26.64 -13.50
N TYR A 114 -25.56 25.96 -14.62
CA TYR A 114 -25.40 26.54 -15.95
C TYR A 114 -26.38 27.70 -16.20
N PHE A 115 -27.65 27.53 -15.82
CA PHE A 115 -28.71 28.55 -15.98
C PHE A 115 -28.84 29.52 -14.79
N GLY A 116 -27.89 29.52 -13.85
CA GLY A 116 -27.98 30.30 -12.61
C GLY A 116 -27.97 31.83 -12.82
N GLN A 117 -27.32 32.31 -13.88
CA GLN A 117 -27.27 33.71 -14.28
C GLN A 117 -27.48 33.87 -15.79
N ASP A 118 -28.09 34.98 -16.19
CA ASP A 118 -28.30 35.33 -17.59
C ASP A 118 -26.96 35.72 -18.22
N MET A 119 -26.29 34.75 -18.85
CA MET A 119 -25.03 34.96 -19.56
C MET A 119 -25.18 34.71 -21.07
N ARG A 120 -24.35 35.40 -21.86
CA ARG A 120 -24.16 35.06 -23.27
C ARG A 120 -23.41 33.73 -23.34
N HIS A 121 -24.15 32.67 -23.66
CA HIS A 121 -23.59 31.34 -23.81
C HIS A 121 -22.56 31.32 -24.95
N GLU A 122 -21.28 31.32 -24.61
CA GLU A 122 -20.21 31.08 -25.58
C GLU A 122 -20.24 29.63 -26.07
N ARG A 123 -19.58 29.36 -27.20
CA ARG A 123 -19.36 28.00 -27.69
C ARG A 123 -18.65 27.16 -26.61
N ILE A 124 -19.17 25.96 -26.33
CA ILE A 124 -18.75 25.02 -25.28
C ILE A 124 -17.20 24.89 -25.06
N PRO A 125 -16.34 24.89 -26.10
CA PRO A 125 -14.89 24.77 -25.90
C PRO A 125 -14.22 25.97 -25.20
N SER A 126 -14.79 27.18 -25.32
CA SER A 126 -14.24 28.41 -24.73
C SER A 126 -14.81 28.73 -23.36
N THR A 127 -15.90 28.07 -22.96
CA THR A 127 -16.58 28.27 -21.67
C THR A 127 -15.64 27.98 -20.49
N SER A 128 -15.70 28.83 -19.46
CA SER A 128 -15.01 28.61 -18.19
C SER A 128 -15.71 27.54 -17.36
N LEU A 129 -14.95 26.72 -16.63
CA LEU A 129 -15.52 25.73 -15.72
C LEU A 129 -16.34 26.36 -14.58
N GLU A 130 -16.09 27.62 -14.24
CA GLU A 130 -16.81 28.37 -13.21
C GLU A 130 -18.31 28.49 -13.50
N THR A 131 -18.70 28.52 -14.77
CA THR A 131 -20.11 28.54 -15.22
C THR A 131 -20.89 27.30 -14.75
N PHE A 132 -20.21 26.18 -14.47
CA PHE A 132 -20.84 24.94 -13.98
C PHE A 132 -20.79 24.78 -12.46
N THR A 133 -20.35 25.81 -11.73
CA THR A 133 -20.20 25.78 -10.27
C THR A 133 -21.22 26.66 -9.57
N ILE A 134 -21.26 26.53 -8.23
CA ILE A 134 -22.07 27.41 -7.38
C ILE A 134 -21.74 28.90 -7.54
N GLY A 135 -20.53 29.22 -8.01
CA GLY A 135 -20.12 30.60 -8.30
C GLY A 135 -20.93 31.27 -9.41
N ASN A 136 -21.66 30.51 -10.23
CA ASN A 136 -22.53 31.04 -11.27
C ASN A 136 -23.97 31.32 -10.79
N MET A 137 -24.28 31.15 -9.51
CA MET A 137 -25.63 31.42 -9.00
C MET A 137 -25.75 32.83 -8.40
N LYS A 138 -26.91 33.45 -8.59
CA LYS A 138 -27.24 34.75 -7.95
C LYS A 138 -27.26 34.58 -6.42
N GLU A 139 -26.73 35.56 -5.70
CA GLU A 139 -26.77 35.58 -4.23
C GLU A 139 -28.23 35.55 -3.73
N LYS A 140 -28.50 34.80 -2.66
CA LYS A 140 -29.84 34.58 -2.06
C LYS A 140 -30.85 33.83 -2.95
N SER A 141 -30.38 33.17 -4.00
CA SER A 141 -31.21 32.35 -4.87
C SER A 141 -31.85 31.15 -4.16
N ILE A 142 -33.14 30.88 -4.42
CA ILE A 142 -33.87 29.69 -3.92
C ILE A 142 -33.23 28.39 -4.45
N TRP A 143 -32.59 28.45 -5.62
CA TRP A 143 -31.96 27.30 -6.28
C TRP A 143 -30.83 26.67 -5.44
N LEU A 144 -30.24 27.40 -4.50
CA LEU A 144 -29.27 26.88 -3.52
C LEU A 144 -29.85 25.74 -2.67
N TRP A 145 -31.16 25.73 -2.41
CA TRP A 145 -31.81 24.64 -1.68
C TRP A 145 -31.71 23.30 -2.42
N VAL A 146 -31.66 23.31 -3.76
CA VAL A 146 -31.47 22.07 -4.54
C VAL A 146 -30.10 21.46 -4.27
N HIS A 147 -29.05 22.28 -4.09
CA HIS A 147 -27.73 21.80 -3.69
C HIS A 147 -27.76 21.17 -2.29
N CYS A 148 -28.44 21.82 -1.35
CA CYS A 148 -28.61 21.29 0.00
C CYS A 148 -29.34 19.93 -0.05
N ILE A 149 -30.47 19.85 -0.75
CA ILE A 149 -31.25 18.61 -0.89
C ILE A 149 -30.42 17.52 -1.56
N ALA A 150 -29.70 17.83 -2.63
CA ALA A 150 -28.82 16.88 -3.31
C ALA A 150 -27.71 16.37 -2.36
N LEU A 151 -27.08 17.25 -1.58
CA LEU A 151 -26.07 16.89 -0.59
C LEU A 151 -26.62 15.99 0.51
N TYR A 152 -27.79 16.33 1.08
CA TYR A 152 -28.45 15.52 2.10
C TYR A 152 -28.87 14.15 1.54
N THR A 153 -29.34 14.10 0.30
CA THR A 153 -29.70 12.86 -0.38
C THR A 153 -28.49 11.97 -0.59
N ILE A 154 -27.39 12.51 -1.15
CA ILE A 154 -26.13 11.77 -1.36
C ILE A 154 -25.58 11.26 -0.03
N SER A 155 -25.56 12.12 1.00
CA SER A 155 -25.05 11.76 2.33
C SER A 155 -25.91 10.69 3.00
N GLY A 156 -27.23 10.82 2.95
CA GLY A 156 -28.17 9.83 3.50
C GLY A 156 -28.03 8.46 2.83
N VAL A 157 -27.95 8.43 1.50
CA VAL A 157 -27.72 7.17 0.77
C VAL A 157 -26.34 6.59 1.05
N ALA A 158 -25.29 7.42 1.14
CA ALA A 158 -23.95 6.98 1.50
C ALA A 158 -23.93 6.34 2.90
N CYS A 159 -24.55 6.96 3.90
CA CYS A 159 -24.66 6.42 5.26
C CYS A 159 -25.46 5.10 5.29
N PHE A 160 -26.56 5.02 4.54
CA PHE A 160 -27.36 3.80 4.44
C PHE A 160 -26.56 2.64 3.80
N LEU A 161 -25.90 2.90 2.66
CA LEU A 161 -25.06 1.90 1.99
C LEU A 161 -23.89 1.49 2.89
N LEU A 162 -23.25 2.43 3.58
CA LEU A 162 -22.18 2.13 4.56
C LEU A 162 -22.67 1.19 5.66
N TYR A 163 -23.85 1.45 6.22
CA TYR A 163 -24.42 0.60 7.27
C TYR A 163 -24.65 -0.84 6.76
N MET A 164 -25.23 -0.97 5.56
CA MET A 164 -25.48 -2.27 4.93
C MET A 164 -24.18 -3.03 4.64
N GLU A 165 -23.18 -2.34 4.08
CA GLU A 165 -21.86 -2.89 3.82
C GLU A 165 -21.14 -3.32 5.09
N TYR A 166 -21.17 -2.47 6.12
CA TYR A 166 -20.56 -2.77 7.40
C TYR A 166 -21.17 -4.02 8.04
N LYS A 167 -22.51 -4.12 8.05
CA LYS A 167 -23.24 -5.30 8.56
C LYS A 167 -22.85 -6.56 7.79
N ARG A 168 -22.71 -6.49 6.47
CA ARG A 168 -22.29 -7.62 5.64
C ARG A 168 -20.85 -8.03 5.91
N ILE A 169 -19.92 -7.08 5.97
CA ILE A 169 -18.50 -7.35 6.26
C ILE A 169 -18.35 -7.95 7.66
N ALA A 170 -19.11 -7.47 8.65
CA ALA A 170 -19.13 -8.02 10.00
C ALA A 170 -19.57 -9.50 10.00
N ARG A 171 -20.62 -9.85 9.24
CA ARG A 171 -21.07 -11.23 9.05
C ARG A 171 -20.02 -12.10 8.36
N LEU A 172 -19.43 -11.63 7.26
CA LEU A 172 -18.36 -12.35 6.55
C LEU A 172 -17.15 -12.60 7.45
N ARG A 173 -16.78 -11.62 8.27
CA ARG A 173 -15.70 -11.75 9.26
C ARG A 173 -16.03 -12.81 10.32
N LEU A 174 -17.26 -12.83 10.82
CA LEU A 174 -17.71 -13.84 11.78
C LEU A 174 -17.65 -15.25 11.19
N LEU A 175 -18.19 -15.44 9.97
CA LEU A 175 -18.14 -16.72 9.26
C LEU A 175 -16.69 -17.17 9.01
N HIS A 176 -15.81 -16.25 8.64
CA HIS A 176 -14.39 -16.54 8.47
C HIS A 176 -13.75 -17.00 9.79
N LEU A 177 -14.02 -16.31 10.90
CA LEU A 177 -13.48 -16.67 12.21
C LEU A 177 -13.92 -18.07 12.65
N VAL A 178 -15.19 -18.40 12.44
CA VAL A 178 -15.74 -19.75 12.72
C VAL A 178 -15.04 -20.80 11.86
N ARG A 179 -14.79 -20.51 10.57
CA ARG A 179 -14.10 -21.45 9.66
C ARG A 179 -12.62 -21.62 9.99
N THR A 180 -11.96 -20.60 10.52
CA THR A 180 -10.52 -20.64 10.84
C THR A 180 -10.22 -21.01 12.30
N MET A 181 -11.20 -21.55 13.02
CA MET A 181 -11.08 -21.86 14.45
C MET A 181 -9.93 -22.81 14.83
N SER A 182 -9.43 -23.62 13.89
CA SER A 182 -8.28 -24.52 14.11
C SER A 182 -6.91 -23.82 14.05
N LYS A 183 -6.85 -22.53 13.67
CA LYS A 183 -5.57 -21.81 13.61
C LYS A 183 -4.97 -21.63 15.00
N HIS A 184 -3.68 -21.98 15.12
CA HIS A 184 -2.88 -21.87 16.36
C HIS A 184 -2.88 -20.45 16.97
N SER A 185 -2.97 -19.40 16.15
CA SER A 185 -3.02 -18.00 16.61
C SER A 185 -4.16 -17.71 17.59
N HIS A 186 -5.25 -18.49 17.55
CA HIS A 186 -6.38 -18.34 18.47
C HIS A 186 -6.13 -18.90 19.87
N PHE A 187 -5.06 -19.68 20.06
CA PHE A 187 -4.66 -20.28 21.33
C PHE A 187 -3.43 -19.60 21.94
N THR A 188 -2.82 -18.66 21.22
CA THR A 188 -1.56 -18.03 21.60
C THR A 188 -1.76 -16.56 21.95
N VAL A 189 -1.23 -16.16 23.09
CA VAL A 189 -1.17 -14.76 23.53
C VAL A 189 0.28 -14.30 23.51
N LEU A 190 0.53 -13.16 22.89
CA LEU A 190 1.80 -12.46 23.01
C LEU A 190 1.76 -11.58 24.26
N VAL A 191 2.69 -11.83 25.16
CA VAL A 191 2.92 -11.07 26.40
C VAL A 191 4.15 -10.18 26.21
N ARG A 192 4.05 -8.90 26.56
CA ARG A 192 5.16 -7.93 26.53
C ARG A 192 5.25 -7.14 27.83
N GLY A 193 6.41 -6.59 28.13
CA GLY A 193 6.62 -5.81 29.35
C GLY A 193 6.68 -6.69 30.60
N ILE A 194 7.27 -7.88 30.48
CA ILE A 194 7.53 -8.77 31.61
C ILE A 194 8.51 -8.05 32.56
N PRO A 195 8.21 -7.94 33.86
CA PRO A 195 9.11 -7.28 34.80
C PRO A 195 10.43 -8.05 34.90
N LYS A 196 11.55 -7.33 34.85
CA LYS A 196 12.87 -7.93 35.05
C LYS A 196 13.10 -8.11 36.54
N SER A 197 13.19 -9.37 36.97
CA SER A 197 13.67 -9.79 38.28
C SER A 197 15.20 -9.79 38.29
N THR A 198 15.81 -9.47 39.44
CA THR A 198 17.28 -9.42 39.60
C THR A 198 17.90 -10.82 39.63
N HIS A 199 17.16 -11.83 40.07
CA HIS A 199 17.67 -13.20 40.30
C HIS A 199 16.98 -14.30 39.48
N GLU A 200 15.83 -14.04 38.86
CA GLU A 200 15.04 -15.05 38.14
C GLU A 200 15.06 -14.83 36.62
N SER A 201 15.11 -15.93 35.85
CA SER A 201 14.96 -15.93 34.39
C SER A 201 13.55 -15.50 33.96
N PHE A 202 13.39 -14.95 32.75
CA PHE A 202 12.04 -14.61 32.27
C PHE A 202 11.14 -15.85 32.10
N ASN A 203 11.73 -17.02 31.86
CA ASN A 203 11.03 -18.30 31.75
C ASN A 203 10.30 -18.65 33.06
N SER A 204 11.04 -18.68 34.19
CA SER A 204 10.47 -18.98 35.51
C SER A 204 9.42 -17.95 35.96
N VAL A 205 9.63 -16.66 35.65
CA VAL A 205 8.67 -15.60 35.99
C VAL A 205 7.35 -15.75 35.23
N VAL A 206 7.41 -16.07 33.93
CA VAL A 206 6.21 -16.31 33.12
C VAL A 206 5.50 -17.57 33.57
N GLU A 207 6.23 -18.64 33.83
CA GLU A 207 5.66 -19.89 34.32
C GLU A 207 4.95 -19.70 35.66
N SER A 208 5.61 -19.08 36.65
CA SER A 208 5.03 -18.81 37.96
C SER A 208 3.76 -17.94 37.87
N PHE A 209 3.78 -16.89 37.04
CA PHE A 209 2.62 -16.01 36.87
C PHE A 209 1.41 -16.74 36.28
N PHE A 210 1.59 -17.46 35.16
CA PHE A 210 0.46 -18.11 34.48
C PHE A 210 0.00 -19.40 35.16
N THR A 211 0.87 -20.11 35.88
CA THR A 211 0.45 -21.24 36.73
C THR A 211 -0.35 -20.76 37.94
N THR A 212 0.02 -19.63 38.55
CA THR A 212 -0.71 -19.09 39.71
C THR A 212 -2.07 -18.51 39.33
N TYR A 213 -2.15 -17.67 38.30
CA TYR A 213 -3.38 -16.94 37.96
C TYR A 213 -4.25 -17.62 36.90
N HIS A 214 -3.68 -18.50 36.06
CA HIS A 214 -4.36 -19.12 34.92
C HIS A 214 -4.16 -20.64 34.83
N ALA A 215 -3.83 -21.29 35.95
CA ALA A 215 -3.54 -22.73 36.08
C ALA A 215 -4.38 -23.68 35.21
N PRO A 216 -5.73 -23.63 35.23
CA PRO A 216 -6.54 -24.62 34.52
C PRO A 216 -6.40 -24.53 33.00
N SER A 217 -6.17 -23.32 32.48
CA SER A 217 -6.15 -23.05 31.04
C SER A 217 -4.75 -22.91 30.45
N TYR A 218 -3.73 -22.68 31.28
CA TYR A 218 -2.34 -22.60 30.86
C TYR A 218 -1.85 -23.94 30.28
N LEU A 219 -1.14 -23.90 29.15
CA LEU A 219 -0.55 -25.07 28.51
C LEU A 219 0.98 -25.02 28.55
N SER A 220 1.57 -23.98 27.98
CA SER A 220 3.02 -23.80 27.90
C SER A 220 3.35 -22.36 27.50
N HIS A 221 4.63 -22.01 27.50
CA HIS A 221 5.07 -20.72 26.98
C HIS A 221 6.43 -20.83 26.27
N GLN A 222 6.75 -19.80 25.49
CA GLN A 222 8.00 -19.67 24.76
C GLN A 222 8.51 -18.24 24.90
N VAL A 223 9.63 -18.06 25.59
CA VAL A 223 10.30 -16.75 25.74
C VAL A 223 10.92 -16.32 24.40
N VAL A 224 10.87 -15.03 24.11
CA VAL A 224 11.48 -14.42 22.93
C VAL A 224 12.94 -14.07 23.23
N TYR A 225 13.84 -14.49 22.35
CA TYR A 225 15.27 -14.20 22.46
C TYR A 225 15.68 -13.13 21.46
N LYS A 226 16.72 -12.35 21.80
CA LYS A 226 17.28 -11.35 20.89
C LYS A 226 18.12 -12.01 19.79
N VAL A 227 17.51 -12.22 18.64
CA VAL A 227 18.10 -13.00 17.52
C VAL A 227 19.02 -12.16 16.61
N GLY A 228 19.51 -10.98 17.03
CA GLY A 228 20.13 -9.99 16.13
C GLY A 228 21.26 -10.52 15.23
N LYS A 229 22.22 -11.28 15.78
CA LYS A 229 23.32 -11.89 14.99
C LYS A 229 22.84 -13.08 14.16
N LEU A 230 22.01 -13.95 14.74
CA LEU A 230 21.49 -15.15 14.07
C LEU A 230 20.55 -14.79 12.89
N GLN A 231 19.76 -13.73 13.01
CA GLN A 231 18.90 -13.25 11.94
C GLN A 231 19.72 -12.75 10.75
N LYS A 232 20.84 -12.05 10.98
CA LYS A 232 21.77 -11.65 9.91
C LYS A 232 22.35 -12.86 9.18
N ILE A 233 22.77 -13.89 9.92
CA ILE A 233 23.30 -15.15 9.35
C ILE A 233 22.22 -15.84 8.50
N VAL A 234 21.02 -16.05 9.06
CA VAL A 234 19.89 -16.70 8.34
C VAL A 234 19.49 -15.90 7.09
N THR A 235 19.48 -14.57 7.18
CA THR A 235 19.13 -13.71 6.03
C THR A 235 20.23 -13.75 4.96
N GLY A 236 21.50 -13.78 5.36
CA GLY A 236 22.64 -13.99 4.49
C GLY A 236 22.56 -15.33 3.75
N ALA A 237 22.35 -16.42 4.50
CA ALA A 237 22.16 -17.76 3.95
C ALA A 237 20.98 -17.82 2.97
N LYS A 238 19.84 -17.21 3.30
CA LYS A 238 18.69 -17.10 2.37
C LYS A 238 19.04 -16.33 1.10
N LYS A 239 19.85 -15.26 1.18
CA LYS A 239 20.29 -14.47 0.02
C LYS A 239 21.20 -15.29 -0.89
N VAL A 240 22.16 -16.01 -0.31
CA VAL A 240 23.06 -16.94 -1.03
C VAL A 240 22.26 -18.06 -1.68
N TYR A 241 21.36 -18.71 -0.94
CA TYR A 241 20.51 -19.77 -1.49
C TYR A 241 19.64 -19.28 -2.65
N ARG A 242 19.09 -18.04 -2.58
CA ARG A 242 18.35 -17.46 -3.72
C ARG A 242 19.23 -17.25 -4.93
N LYS A 243 20.45 -16.73 -4.75
CA LYS A 243 21.43 -16.59 -5.84
C LYS A 243 21.75 -17.95 -6.46
N PHE A 244 22.02 -18.96 -5.62
CA PHE A 244 22.30 -20.33 -6.06
C PHE A 244 21.12 -20.96 -6.81
N LYS A 245 19.89 -20.80 -6.32
CA LYS A 245 18.69 -21.31 -6.99
C LYS A 245 18.44 -20.60 -8.33
N HIS A 246 18.72 -19.31 -8.42
CA HIS A 246 18.65 -18.58 -9.69
C HIS A 246 19.65 -19.16 -10.69
N PHE A 247 20.89 -19.42 -10.25
CA PHE A 247 21.94 -20.02 -11.05
C PHE A 247 21.58 -21.44 -11.55
N LYS A 248 21.07 -22.31 -10.67
CA LYS A 248 20.61 -23.66 -11.03
C LYS A 248 19.37 -23.64 -11.93
N GLY A 249 18.54 -22.59 -11.85
CA GLY A 249 17.41 -22.38 -12.75
C GLY A 249 17.86 -22.04 -14.18
N THR A 250 18.92 -21.24 -14.34
CA THR A 250 19.51 -20.93 -15.65
C THR A 250 20.24 -22.11 -16.28
N THR A 251 20.82 -23.03 -15.48
CA THR A 251 21.51 -24.22 -16.02
C THR A 251 20.55 -25.35 -16.43
N VAL A 252 19.31 -25.38 -15.91
CA VAL A 252 18.31 -26.40 -16.29
C VAL A 252 17.53 -26.02 -17.56
N ASP A 253 17.51 -24.74 -17.96
CA ASP A 253 16.97 -24.29 -19.26
C ASP A 253 18.00 -24.45 -20.42
N GLN A 254 19.18 -24.99 -20.16
CA GLN A 254 20.30 -25.12 -21.10
C GLN A 254 20.30 -26.41 -21.96
N THR A 255 19.13 -27.01 -22.24
CA THR A 255 19.01 -27.96 -23.36
C THR A 255 18.81 -27.29 -24.73
N CYS A 256 18.87 -25.95 -24.81
CA CYS A 256 18.91 -25.21 -26.09
C CYS A 256 20.35 -24.75 -26.40
N ARG A 257 20.84 -25.11 -27.60
CA ARG A 257 22.16 -24.76 -28.16
C ARG A 257 22.50 -23.27 -27.99
N SER A 258 23.76 -22.99 -27.67
CA SER A 258 24.32 -21.64 -27.55
C SER A 258 24.23 -20.88 -28.88
N VAL A 259 23.50 -19.77 -28.89
CA VAL A 259 23.53 -18.79 -29.99
C VAL A 259 24.49 -17.67 -29.58
N THR A 260 25.58 -17.53 -30.33
CA THR A 260 26.57 -16.47 -30.19
C THR A 260 26.02 -15.19 -30.81
N TYR A 261 25.82 -14.14 -30.00
CA TYR A 261 25.49 -12.81 -30.51
C TYR A 261 26.77 -11.98 -30.64
N ARG A 262 27.05 -11.49 -31.85
CA ARG A 262 28.18 -10.61 -32.14
C ARG A 262 27.71 -9.16 -32.07
N CYS A 263 28.28 -8.36 -31.17
CA CYS A 263 27.96 -6.94 -31.08
C CYS A 263 28.60 -6.18 -32.26
N CYS A 264 27.77 -5.58 -33.11
CA CYS A 264 28.20 -4.94 -34.37
C CYS A 264 29.02 -3.65 -34.16
N LEU A 265 29.03 -3.07 -32.96
CA LEU A 265 29.75 -1.83 -32.63
C LEU A 265 31.13 -2.04 -31.97
N CYS A 266 31.40 -3.22 -31.41
CA CYS A 266 32.60 -3.44 -30.59
C CYS A 266 33.39 -4.70 -30.98
N GLY A 267 32.87 -5.54 -31.88
CA GLY A 267 33.57 -6.75 -32.38
C GLY A 267 33.79 -7.87 -31.37
N VAL A 268 33.56 -7.66 -30.06
CA VAL A 268 33.79 -8.65 -29.02
C VAL A 268 32.66 -9.69 -28.98
N SER A 269 33.03 -10.95 -29.14
CA SER A 269 32.20 -12.14 -28.91
C SER A 269 32.33 -12.56 -27.45
N SER A 270 31.24 -12.53 -26.69
CA SER A 270 31.25 -12.98 -25.30
C SER A 270 30.59 -14.36 -25.19
N ASN A 271 31.39 -15.39 -24.93
CA ASN A 271 30.87 -16.69 -24.51
C ASN A 271 30.54 -16.58 -23.02
N SER A 272 29.26 -16.78 -22.66
CA SER A 272 28.75 -16.72 -21.27
C SER A 272 29.32 -17.81 -20.32
N PHE A 273 30.40 -18.48 -20.69
CA PHE A 273 31.03 -19.56 -19.95
C PHE A 273 32.46 -19.17 -19.59
N GLN A 274 32.62 -18.19 -18.70
CA GLN A 274 33.81 -18.09 -17.89
C GLN A 274 33.44 -18.55 -16.48
N LEU A 275 33.83 -19.80 -16.20
CA LEU A 275 33.90 -20.38 -14.88
C LEU A 275 34.56 -19.36 -13.93
N LEU A 276 33.90 -19.03 -12.83
CA LEU A 276 34.59 -18.47 -11.67
C LEU A 276 35.56 -19.55 -11.17
N PRO A 277 36.85 -19.22 -10.98
CA PRO A 277 37.83 -20.17 -10.48
C PRO A 277 37.51 -20.56 -9.04
N THR A 278 37.76 -21.83 -8.78
CA THR A 278 37.68 -22.57 -7.52
C THR A 278 38.65 -22.03 -6.47
N GLU A 279 38.50 -20.77 -6.03
CA GLU A 279 39.37 -20.18 -4.99
C GLU A 279 38.64 -19.72 -3.72
N GLU A 280 37.32 -19.83 -3.63
CA GLU A 280 36.60 -19.56 -2.36
C GLU A 280 36.32 -20.83 -1.52
N GLN A 281 36.82 -21.99 -1.94
CA GLN A 281 36.63 -23.25 -1.21
C GLN A 281 37.63 -23.46 -0.06
N GLU A 282 38.70 -22.66 0.05
CA GLU A 282 39.67 -22.75 1.16
C GLU A 282 39.52 -21.68 2.26
N ARG A 283 38.60 -20.72 2.12
CA ARG A 283 38.16 -19.86 3.26
C ARG A 283 36.93 -20.39 4.00
N GLY A 284 36.40 -21.53 3.58
CA GLY A 284 35.40 -22.29 4.29
C GLY A 284 36.03 -23.18 5.35
N LYS A 285 36.46 -22.61 6.49
CA LYS A 285 36.48 -23.43 7.71
C LYS A 285 35.05 -23.97 7.91
N PRO A 286 34.86 -25.28 8.13
CA PRO A 286 33.54 -25.82 8.38
C PRO A 286 33.07 -25.29 9.73
N CYS A 287 32.27 -24.22 9.73
CA CYS A 287 31.50 -23.77 10.91
C CYS A 287 30.30 -24.70 11.20
N VAL A 288 30.44 -25.99 10.86
CA VAL A 288 29.56 -27.08 11.29
C VAL A 288 30.45 -28.09 12.01
N LYS A 289 31.16 -27.62 13.05
CA LYS A 289 31.48 -28.46 14.19
C LYS A 289 30.43 -28.14 15.25
N ASN A 290 29.88 -29.20 15.84
CA ASN A 290 28.98 -29.19 16.98
C ASN A 290 29.47 -28.21 18.06
N SER A 291 29.01 -26.98 17.98
CA SER A 291 29.18 -25.99 19.03
C SER A 291 27.79 -25.76 19.58
N ASN A 292 27.54 -26.27 20.78
CA ASN A 292 26.58 -25.67 21.70
C ASN A 292 26.87 -24.18 21.70
N LEU A 293 26.15 -23.43 20.87
CA LEU A 293 26.22 -21.97 20.82
C LEU A 293 25.48 -21.49 22.07
N ASN A 294 26.16 -21.61 23.22
CA ASN A 294 25.92 -20.83 24.42
C ASN A 294 26.33 -19.38 24.13
N LEU A 295 25.74 -18.78 23.09
CA LEU A 295 25.59 -17.34 23.06
C LEU A 295 24.68 -17.03 24.25
N PRO A 296 25.03 -16.10 25.15
CA PRO A 296 24.07 -15.59 26.11
C PRO A 296 22.97 -14.92 25.29
N ALA A 297 21.93 -15.68 24.99
CA ALA A 297 20.78 -15.21 24.24
C ALA A 297 20.08 -14.24 25.17
N GLU A 298 20.31 -12.94 24.96
CA GLU A 298 19.70 -11.90 25.77
C GLU A 298 18.18 -12.08 25.70
N GLU A 299 17.60 -12.53 26.81
CA GLU A 299 16.18 -12.77 26.93
C GLU A 299 15.44 -11.44 26.81
N CYS A 300 14.42 -11.41 25.96
CA CYS A 300 13.58 -10.23 25.82
C CYS A 300 12.45 -10.30 26.85
N ALA A 301 11.98 -9.13 27.29
CA ALA A 301 10.79 -9.01 28.15
C ALA A 301 9.48 -9.27 27.37
N ALA A 302 9.46 -10.33 26.54
CA ALA A 302 8.34 -10.78 25.74
C ALA A 302 8.31 -12.32 25.66
N ALA A 303 7.10 -12.90 25.68
CA ALA A 303 6.88 -14.33 25.58
C ALA A 303 5.58 -14.64 24.84
N PHE A 304 5.52 -15.80 24.20
CA PHE A 304 4.28 -16.40 23.71
C PHE A 304 3.75 -17.37 24.75
N VAL A 305 2.48 -17.24 25.12
CA VAL A 305 1.82 -18.13 26.06
C VAL A 305 0.73 -18.88 25.33
N PHE A 306 0.74 -20.19 25.45
CA PHE A 306 -0.21 -21.10 24.84
C PHE A 306 -1.25 -21.53 25.88
N PHE A 307 -2.51 -21.53 25.45
CA PHE A 307 -3.65 -21.93 26.28
C PHE A 307 -4.32 -23.16 25.69
N LYS A 308 -4.90 -23.99 26.57
CA LYS A 308 -5.71 -25.16 26.17
C LYS A 308 -6.98 -24.75 25.43
N THR A 309 -7.57 -23.61 25.79
CA THR A 309 -8.83 -23.13 25.21
C THR A 309 -8.66 -21.76 24.55
N ARG A 310 -9.37 -21.55 23.43
CA ARG A 310 -9.41 -20.26 22.72
C ARG A 310 -10.03 -19.16 23.57
N TYR A 311 -11.04 -19.55 24.36
CA TYR A 311 -11.74 -18.65 25.26
C TYR A 311 -10.80 -18.06 26.31
N ALA A 312 -9.96 -18.90 26.95
CA ALA A 312 -8.95 -18.43 27.89
C ALA A 312 -7.93 -17.50 27.22
N ALA A 313 -7.40 -17.86 26.05
CA ALA A 313 -6.49 -16.99 25.30
C ALA A 313 -7.13 -15.62 24.99
N LEU A 314 -8.42 -15.60 24.60
CA LEU A 314 -9.15 -14.38 24.30
C LEU A 314 -9.35 -13.53 25.57
N ILE A 315 -9.78 -14.12 26.68
CA ILE A 315 -9.91 -13.45 27.97
C ILE A 315 -8.59 -12.80 28.38
N VAL A 316 -7.51 -13.59 28.42
CA VAL A 316 -6.18 -13.11 28.83
C VAL A 316 -5.70 -11.97 27.93
N SER A 317 -5.99 -12.02 26.63
CA SER A 317 -5.63 -10.95 25.68
C SER A 317 -6.42 -9.64 25.84
N LYS A 318 -7.53 -9.66 26.59
CA LYS A 318 -8.43 -8.51 26.77
C LYS A 318 -8.39 -7.91 28.16
N ILE A 319 -8.11 -8.73 29.17
CA ILE A 319 -8.07 -8.31 30.57
C ILE A 319 -6.71 -7.68 30.90
N LEU A 320 -6.76 -6.57 31.64
CA LEU A 320 -5.58 -5.97 32.26
C LEU A 320 -5.07 -6.89 33.38
N GLN A 321 -3.85 -7.42 33.23
CA GLN A 321 -3.30 -8.42 34.14
C GLN A 321 -2.80 -7.85 35.48
N THR A 322 -2.36 -6.59 35.50
CA THR A 322 -1.85 -5.93 36.72
C THR A 322 -2.30 -4.47 36.78
N SER A 323 -2.32 -3.86 37.97
CA SER A 323 -2.70 -2.45 38.14
C SER A 323 -1.85 -1.47 37.32
N ASN A 324 -0.64 -1.87 36.93
CA ASN A 324 0.22 -1.08 36.05
C ASN A 324 0.01 -1.49 34.58
N PRO A 325 -0.55 -0.62 33.72
CA PRO A 325 -0.86 -0.94 32.32
C PRO A 325 0.38 -1.11 31.42
N MET A 326 1.58 -0.80 31.92
CA MET A 326 2.84 -0.95 31.19
C MET A 326 3.56 -2.27 31.49
N LYS A 327 3.04 -3.08 32.43
CA LYS A 327 3.57 -4.40 32.78
C LYS A 327 2.59 -5.49 32.33
N TRP A 328 3.11 -6.65 31.96
CA TRP A 328 2.28 -7.81 31.57
C TRP A 328 1.23 -7.48 30.51
N VAL A 329 1.64 -6.74 29.48
CA VAL A 329 0.74 -6.35 28.40
C VAL A 329 0.50 -7.55 27.49
N THR A 330 -0.73 -8.05 27.51
CA THR A 330 -1.17 -9.19 26.73
C THR A 330 -1.89 -8.73 25.47
N SER A 331 -1.67 -9.45 24.37
CA SER A 331 -2.36 -9.24 23.09
C SER A 331 -2.46 -10.57 22.36
N LEU A 332 -3.50 -10.76 21.54
CA LEU A 332 -3.60 -11.98 20.75
C LEU A 332 -2.41 -12.06 19.77
N ALA A 333 -1.75 -13.22 19.71
CA ALA A 333 -0.59 -13.36 18.84
C ALA A 333 -1.02 -13.33 17.35
N PRO A 334 -0.37 -12.49 16.51
CA PRO A 334 -0.57 -12.54 15.06
C PRO A 334 -0.15 -13.90 14.48
N GLU A 335 -0.57 -14.17 13.24
CA GLU A 335 -0.07 -15.35 12.52
C GLU A 335 1.47 -15.30 12.41
N PRO A 336 2.18 -16.44 12.54
CA PRO A 336 3.65 -16.46 12.53
C PRO A 336 4.28 -15.82 11.29
N LYS A 337 3.58 -15.86 10.14
CA LYS A 337 4.00 -15.24 8.87
C LYS A 337 3.79 -13.73 8.84
N ASP A 338 2.81 -13.22 9.60
CA ASP A 338 2.51 -11.80 9.71
C ASP A 338 3.32 -11.12 10.83
N MET A 339 3.99 -11.91 11.68
CA MET A 339 4.75 -11.35 12.80
C MET A 339 6.05 -10.69 12.37
N TYR A 340 6.29 -9.49 12.90
CA TYR A 340 7.49 -8.72 12.66
C TYR A 340 8.49 -8.87 13.83
N TRP A 341 9.26 -9.94 13.75
CA TRP A 341 10.20 -10.38 14.80
C TRP A 341 11.18 -9.31 15.27
N SER A 342 11.62 -8.42 14.38
CA SER A 342 12.59 -7.37 14.71
C SER A 342 12.09 -6.32 15.69
N ASN A 343 10.78 -6.22 15.94
CA ASN A 343 10.24 -5.25 16.90
C ASN A 343 9.87 -5.89 18.25
N LEU A 344 9.91 -7.21 18.37
CA LEU A 344 9.52 -7.92 19.60
C LEU A 344 10.52 -7.72 20.75
N TRP A 345 11.79 -7.46 20.43
CA TRP A 345 12.83 -7.22 21.43
C TRP A 345 12.81 -5.80 22.02
N LEU A 346 11.97 -4.91 21.49
CA LEU A 346 11.94 -3.51 21.94
C LEU A 346 11.32 -3.43 23.34
N PRO A 347 11.95 -2.69 24.28
CA PRO A 347 11.38 -2.52 25.61
C PRO A 347 10.06 -1.76 25.53
N TYR A 348 9.04 -2.28 26.21
CA TYR A 348 7.66 -1.78 26.10
C TYR A 348 7.54 -0.29 26.47
N LYS A 349 8.31 0.16 27.48
CA LYS A 349 8.37 1.55 27.91
C LYS A 349 8.88 2.52 26.84
N GLN A 350 9.63 2.08 25.83
CA GLN A 350 10.09 2.97 24.75
C GLN A 350 9.08 3.08 23.60
N LEU A 351 8.09 2.20 23.53
CA LEU A 351 7.15 2.16 22.40
C LEU A 351 6.28 3.42 22.32
N TRP A 352 5.82 3.96 23.46
CA TRP A 352 5.00 5.18 23.46
C TRP A 352 5.80 6.40 23.01
N ILE A 353 7.06 6.55 23.47
CA ILE A 353 7.97 7.62 23.05
C ILE A 353 8.21 7.53 21.54
N ARG A 354 8.49 6.32 21.03
CA ARG A 354 8.68 6.09 19.59
C ARG A 354 7.45 6.47 18.79
N ARG A 355 6.25 6.09 19.24
CA ARG A 355 4.98 6.45 18.58
C ARG A 355 4.77 7.96 18.52
N ILE A 356 5.02 8.67 19.62
CA ILE A 356 4.94 10.14 19.65
C ILE A 356 5.99 10.77 18.71
N ALA A 357 7.24 10.29 18.76
CA ALA A 357 8.31 10.80 17.91
C ALA A 357 8.01 10.58 16.42
N THR A 358 7.47 9.42 16.03
CA THR A 358 7.06 9.17 14.64
C THR A 358 5.84 9.95 14.21
N LEU A 359 4.91 10.23 15.13
CA LEU A 359 3.76 11.10 14.86
C LEU A 359 4.25 12.52 14.60
N LEU A 360 5.09 13.08 15.49
CA LEU A 360 5.70 14.39 15.31
C LEU A 360 6.53 14.45 14.02
N GLY A 361 7.35 13.43 13.74
CA GLY A 361 8.10 13.32 12.49
C GLY A 361 7.21 13.29 11.25
N SER A 362 6.06 12.61 11.30
CA SER A 362 5.10 12.61 10.20
C SER A 362 4.41 13.98 10.00
N ILE A 363 4.15 14.72 11.07
CA ILE A 363 3.61 16.09 11.03
C ILE A 363 4.65 17.05 10.44
N VAL A 364 5.91 16.98 10.89
CA VAL A 364 7.00 17.78 10.35
C VAL A 364 7.19 17.49 8.85
N PHE A 365 7.18 16.21 8.45
CA PHE A 365 7.25 15.83 7.04
C PHE A 365 6.07 16.38 6.23
N MET A 366 4.86 16.41 6.81
CA MET A 366 3.68 17.00 6.19
C MET A 366 3.88 18.50 5.89
N PHE A 367 4.47 19.26 6.82
CA PHE A 367 4.81 20.68 6.60
C PHE A 367 5.95 20.87 5.59
N ILE A 368 7.00 20.03 5.64
CA ILE A 368 8.10 20.08 4.66
C ILE A 368 7.56 19.86 3.24
N PHE A 369 6.54 19.03 3.09
CA PHE A 369 5.91 18.76 1.79
C PHE A 369 5.14 19.97 1.21
N LEU A 370 4.93 21.04 1.98
CA LEU A 370 4.40 22.29 1.43
C LEU A 370 5.39 22.95 0.47
N VAL A 371 6.70 22.76 0.66
CA VAL A 371 7.75 23.35 -0.21
C VAL A 371 7.65 22.89 -1.66
N PRO A 372 7.60 21.58 -1.99
CA PRO A 372 7.41 21.17 -3.38
C PRO A 372 6.05 21.58 -3.93
N VAL A 373 4.99 21.62 -3.10
CA VAL A 373 3.65 22.04 -3.53
C VAL A 373 3.63 23.53 -3.91
N THR A 374 4.22 24.41 -3.09
CA THR A 374 4.35 25.84 -3.40
C THR A 374 5.21 26.08 -4.63
N PHE A 375 6.29 25.31 -4.81
CA PHE A 375 7.12 25.36 -6.01
C PHE A 375 6.31 25.00 -7.28
N ILE A 376 5.55 23.90 -7.23
CA ILE A 376 4.70 23.46 -8.34
C ILE A 376 3.62 24.50 -8.65
N GLN A 377 2.99 25.07 -7.62
CA GLN A 377 2.00 26.14 -7.79
C GLN A 377 2.63 27.37 -8.47
N GLY A 378 3.84 27.76 -8.08
CA GLY A 378 4.59 28.83 -8.74
C GLY A 378 4.89 28.55 -10.22
N LEU A 379 5.13 27.29 -10.61
CA LEU A 379 5.29 26.90 -12.01
C LEU A 379 3.99 27.05 -12.83
N THR A 380 2.82 27.01 -12.20
CA THR A 380 1.55 27.24 -12.92
C THR A 380 1.31 28.70 -13.28
N GLN A 381 1.90 29.64 -12.52
CA GLN A 381 1.81 31.10 -12.74
C GLN A 381 3.00 31.64 -13.51
N LEU A 382 3.15 31.18 -14.76
CA LEU A 382 4.36 31.42 -15.54
C LEU A 382 4.60 32.91 -15.85
N GLU A 383 3.55 33.73 -15.96
CA GLU A 383 3.66 35.17 -16.24
C GLU A 383 4.35 35.94 -15.08
N GLN A 384 3.96 35.64 -13.84
CA GLN A 384 4.58 36.20 -12.65
C GLN A 384 6.01 35.67 -12.47
N LEU A 385 6.24 34.40 -12.79
CA LEU A 385 7.56 33.79 -12.72
C LEU A 385 8.52 34.37 -13.78
N GLN A 386 8.02 34.65 -14.98
CA GLN A 386 8.79 35.26 -16.07
C GLN A 386 9.15 36.73 -15.81
N GLN A 387 8.36 37.43 -14.99
CA GLN A 387 8.71 38.76 -14.46
C GLN A 387 9.81 38.66 -13.40
N ARG A 388 9.78 37.65 -12.52
CA ARG A 388 10.75 37.49 -11.43
C ARG A 388 12.08 36.88 -11.87
N LEU A 389 12.09 36.02 -12.89
CA LEU A 389 13.26 35.26 -13.36
C LEU A 389 13.44 35.43 -14.88
N PRO A 390 14.22 36.42 -15.34
CA PRO A 390 14.36 36.74 -16.77
C PRO A 390 15.02 35.63 -17.61
N PHE A 391 15.75 34.68 -16.99
CA PHE A 391 16.37 33.55 -17.71
C PHE A 391 15.34 32.59 -18.33
N LEU A 392 14.12 32.52 -17.79
CA LEU A 392 13.05 31.67 -18.31
C LEU A 392 12.53 32.15 -19.66
N LYS A 393 12.67 33.45 -20.00
CA LYS A 393 12.26 34.01 -21.29
C LYS A 393 12.98 33.35 -22.47
N GLY A 394 14.23 32.92 -22.28
CA GLY A 394 15.03 32.26 -23.32
C GLY A 394 14.59 30.81 -23.58
N LEU A 395 14.17 30.09 -22.54
CA LEU A 395 13.77 28.68 -22.61
C LEU A 395 12.33 28.48 -23.08
N LEU A 396 11.50 29.53 -23.16
CA LEU A 396 10.04 29.45 -23.37
C LEU A 396 9.57 30.12 -24.68
N LYS A 397 10.37 30.09 -25.74
CA LYS A 397 10.04 30.74 -27.02
C LYS A 397 8.94 30.06 -27.84
N GLY A 398 8.56 28.81 -27.52
CA GLY A 398 7.56 28.05 -28.27
C GLY A 398 6.21 27.96 -27.56
N LYS A 399 5.12 28.34 -28.24
CA LYS A 399 3.73 28.24 -27.74
C LYS A 399 3.37 26.85 -27.20
N ILE A 400 3.89 25.80 -27.84
CA ILE A 400 3.73 24.39 -27.43
C ILE A 400 4.52 24.08 -26.15
N MET A 401 5.75 24.61 -26.02
CA MET A 401 6.62 24.36 -24.88
C MET A 401 6.08 25.08 -23.62
N THR A 402 5.54 26.29 -23.79
CA THR A 402 4.83 27.02 -22.72
C THR A 402 3.59 26.26 -22.24
N GLN A 403 2.81 25.66 -23.15
CA GLN A 403 1.65 24.85 -22.79
C GLN A 403 2.03 23.54 -22.08
N LEU A 404 3.12 22.90 -22.49
CA LEU A 404 3.60 21.67 -21.85
C LEU A 404 4.12 21.93 -20.43
N VAL A 405 4.89 23.01 -20.27
CA VAL A 405 5.50 23.42 -18.99
C VAL A 405 4.47 23.95 -18.01
N THR A 406 3.43 24.66 -18.45
CA THR A 406 2.36 25.15 -17.56
C THR A 406 1.30 24.10 -17.24
N GLY A 407 1.00 23.19 -18.19
CA GLY A 407 -0.12 22.26 -18.08
C GLY A 407 0.22 20.87 -17.56
N TYR A 408 1.33 20.28 -17.99
CA TYR A 408 1.62 18.85 -17.74
C TYR A 408 2.78 18.64 -16.77
N LEU A 409 3.84 19.45 -16.89
CA LEU A 409 5.03 19.33 -16.05
C LEU A 409 4.73 19.45 -14.54
N PRO A 410 3.91 20.40 -14.05
CA PRO A 410 3.45 20.47 -12.67
C PRO A 410 2.84 19.16 -12.16
N SER A 411 1.97 18.54 -12.96
CA SER A 411 1.30 17.28 -12.60
C SER A 411 2.28 16.10 -12.50
N VAL A 412 3.25 16.01 -13.42
CA VAL A 412 4.28 14.97 -13.38
C VAL A 412 5.19 15.14 -12.17
N ILE A 413 5.64 16.37 -11.91
CA ILE A 413 6.48 16.70 -10.74
C ILE A 413 5.74 16.35 -9.44
N LEU A 414 4.47 16.76 -9.33
CA LEU A 414 3.63 16.42 -8.18
C LEU A 414 3.51 14.90 -7.99
N GLN A 415 3.28 14.16 -9.08
CA GLN A 415 3.16 12.69 -9.03
C GLN A 415 4.47 12.02 -8.56
N ILE A 416 5.62 12.52 -9.00
CA ILE A 416 6.93 12.03 -8.55
C ILE A 416 7.10 12.27 -7.04
N PHE A 417 6.79 13.48 -6.55
CA PHE A 417 6.85 13.79 -5.13
C PHE A 417 5.87 12.93 -4.31
N LEU A 418 4.63 12.77 -4.77
CA LEU A 418 3.64 11.91 -4.11
C LEU A 418 4.05 10.44 -4.06
N TYR A 419 4.80 9.94 -5.05
CA TYR A 419 5.32 8.57 -5.04
C TYR A 419 6.33 8.32 -3.90
N THR A 420 6.99 9.37 -3.41
CA THR A 420 7.92 9.26 -2.26
C THR A 420 7.22 9.12 -0.92
N VAL A 421 5.94 9.51 -0.81
CA VAL A 421 5.20 9.59 0.46
C VAL A 421 4.89 8.20 1.07
N PRO A 422 4.34 7.21 0.34
CA PRO A 422 4.07 5.90 0.95
C PRO A 422 5.33 5.20 1.49
N PRO A 423 6.48 5.20 0.80
CA PRO A 423 7.74 4.70 1.35
C PRO A 423 8.19 5.39 2.64
N THR A 424 8.12 6.71 2.73
CA THR A 424 8.51 7.46 3.95
C THR A 424 7.56 7.17 5.12
N MET A 425 6.25 7.14 4.86
CA MET A 425 5.26 6.77 5.88
C MET A 425 5.40 5.31 6.34
N MET A 426 5.77 4.40 5.43
CA MET A 426 6.12 3.03 5.79
C MET A 426 7.38 2.98 6.68
N MET A 427 8.40 3.81 6.40
CA MET A 427 9.57 3.94 7.25
C MET A 427 9.18 4.44 8.65
N PHE A 428 8.39 5.50 8.78
CA PHE A 428 7.90 5.95 10.09
C PHE A 428 7.10 4.86 10.82
N ALA A 429 6.22 4.13 10.12
CA ALA A 429 5.49 3.00 10.70
C ALA A 429 6.40 1.84 11.13
N THR A 430 7.58 1.65 10.53
CA THR A 430 8.56 0.65 11.02
C THR A 430 9.18 1.05 12.36
N LEU A 431 9.44 2.34 12.55
CA LEU A 431 10.10 2.90 13.73
C LEU A 431 9.20 2.90 14.98
N GLU A 432 7.88 2.88 14.79
CA GLU A 432 6.86 2.79 15.86
C GLU A 432 6.96 1.51 16.70
N GLY A 433 7.57 0.45 16.15
CA GLY A 433 7.60 -0.85 16.81
C GLY A 433 6.31 -1.69 16.69
N PRO A 434 5.61 -1.77 15.53
CA PRO A 434 4.45 -2.65 15.38
C PRO A 434 4.83 -4.12 15.53
N ILE A 435 3.90 -4.93 16.05
CA ILE A 435 4.10 -6.37 16.30
C ILE A 435 3.97 -7.17 14.99
N SER A 436 3.08 -6.72 14.10
CA SER A 436 2.75 -7.42 12.85
C SER A 436 3.00 -6.55 11.62
N HIS A 437 3.22 -7.20 10.47
CA HIS A 437 3.27 -6.53 9.18
C HIS A 437 1.91 -5.90 8.83
N SER A 438 0.80 -6.52 9.20
CA SER A 438 -0.55 -5.94 9.06
C SER A 438 -0.73 -4.64 9.84
N GLU A 439 -0.35 -4.61 11.12
CA GLU A 439 -0.42 -3.41 11.94
C GLU A 439 0.49 -2.29 11.39
N ARG A 440 1.69 -2.66 10.93
CA ARG A 440 2.60 -1.72 10.25
C ARG A 440 1.98 -1.11 9.00
N LYS A 441 1.39 -1.93 8.13
CA LYS A 441 0.72 -1.47 6.91
C LYS A 441 -0.49 -0.59 7.22
N LYS A 442 -1.29 -0.96 8.23
CA LYS A 442 -2.43 -0.16 8.69
C LYS A 442 -1.97 1.21 9.17
N SER A 443 -0.94 1.27 10.03
CA SER A 443 -0.38 2.53 10.53
C SER A 443 0.16 3.41 9.40
N ALA A 444 0.90 2.82 8.45
CA ALA A 444 1.39 3.54 7.27
C ALA A 444 0.23 4.09 6.41
N CYS A 445 -0.82 3.28 6.18
CA CYS A 445 -2.01 3.69 5.45
C CYS A 445 -2.74 4.86 6.12
N CYS A 446 -2.90 4.83 7.45
CA CYS A 446 -3.50 5.92 8.20
C CYS A 446 -2.69 7.22 8.04
N LYS A 447 -1.36 7.15 8.13
CA LYS A 447 -0.50 8.33 7.94
C LYS A 447 -0.59 8.90 6.53
N VAL A 448 -0.57 8.03 5.50
CA VAL A 448 -0.77 8.46 4.11
C VAL A 448 -2.13 9.13 3.95
N LEU A 449 -3.19 8.58 4.54
CA LEU A 449 -4.53 9.18 4.49
C LEU A 449 -4.56 10.57 5.13
N TYR A 450 -4.01 10.75 6.34
CA TYR A 450 -3.95 12.07 6.97
C TYR A 450 -3.13 13.06 6.15
N PHE A 451 -1.99 12.61 5.62
CA PHE A 451 -1.15 13.42 4.75
C PHE A 451 -1.89 13.84 3.47
N THR A 452 -2.62 12.92 2.81
CA THR A 452 -3.36 13.22 1.57
C THR A 452 -4.49 14.20 1.84
N ILE A 453 -5.27 14.01 2.91
CA ILE A 453 -6.35 14.93 3.30
C ILE A 453 -5.78 16.33 3.56
N TRP A 454 -4.68 16.45 4.29
CA TRP A 454 -4.09 17.74 4.60
C TRP A 454 -3.47 18.42 3.37
N ASN A 455 -2.53 17.75 2.71
CA ASN A 455 -1.73 18.38 1.64
C ASN A 455 -2.50 18.53 0.33
N VAL A 456 -3.32 17.54 -0.05
CA VAL A 456 -4.01 17.60 -1.35
C VAL A 456 -5.30 18.41 -1.25
N SER A 457 -6.05 18.27 -0.16
CA SER A 457 -7.35 18.98 -0.04
C SER A 457 -7.20 20.36 0.59
N LEU A 458 -6.57 20.48 1.76
CA LEU A 458 -6.52 21.75 2.50
C LEU A 458 -5.46 22.71 1.96
N SER A 459 -4.22 22.24 1.77
CA SER A 459 -3.13 23.13 1.29
C SER A 459 -3.40 23.69 -0.10
N MET A 460 -3.82 22.83 -1.04
CA MET A 460 -4.13 23.28 -2.40
C MET A 460 -5.28 24.30 -2.41
N SER A 461 -6.34 24.06 -1.63
CA SER A 461 -7.47 25.00 -1.54
C SER A 461 -7.06 26.33 -0.92
N TYR A 462 -6.25 26.31 0.14
CA TYR A 462 -5.79 27.52 0.83
C TYR A 462 -4.81 28.34 -0.03
N GLN A 463 -3.92 27.69 -0.78
CA GLN A 463 -3.03 28.37 -1.71
C GLN A 463 -3.75 28.96 -2.92
N VAL A 464 -4.80 28.30 -3.43
CA VAL A 464 -5.66 28.90 -4.45
C VAL A 464 -6.32 30.16 -3.90
N LEU A 465 -6.82 30.12 -2.66
CA LEU A 465 -7.47 31.27 -2.01
C LEU A 465 -6.52 32.48 -1.81
N GLN A 466 -5.26 32.22 -1.43
CA GLN A 466 -4.24 33.28 -1.26
C GLN A 466 -3.70 33.86 -2.57
N LEU A 467 -3.93 33.19 -3.71
CA LEU A 467 -3.52 33.69 -5.01
C LEU A 467 -4.65 34.44 -5.74
N THR A 468 -5.90 34.31 -5.25
CA THR A 468 -7.07 35.05 -5.75
C THR A 468 -7.34 36.36 -5.02
N ASN A 469 -6.73 36.56 -3.84
CA ASN A 469 -6.64 37.85 -3.14
C ASN A 469 -5.25 38.44 -3.35
#